data_AF-A0A661C277-F1
#
_entry.id   AF-A0A661C277-F1
#
_cell.length_a   1.000
_cell.length_b   1.000
_cell.length_c   1.000
_cell.angle_alpha   90.00
_cell.angle_beta   90.00
_cell.angle_gamma   90.00
#
_symmetry.space_group_name_H-M   'P 1'
#
loop_
_entity.id
_entity.type
_entity.pdbx_description
1 polymer ?
#
loop_
_entity_poly.entity_id
_entity_poly.type
_entity_poly.pdbx_seq_one_letter_code
_entity_poly.pdbx_strand_id
1 'polypeptide(L)'
;MQQLSEFIINNLLLFGALLAVMVMLIKTEMDHQVNKGLQLSPSMAIRLMNNNGEALILDIRTAADYKNGHIKGAKSTPLKDFAKELEKFDSFKNSPVLIYC
;
A
#
# COMPACT_ATOMS: atom_id res chain seq x y z
N MET A 1 -35.22 11.53 -23.03
CA MET A 1 -34.77 10.12 -22.92
C MET A 1 -34.50 9.50 -24.30
N GLN A 2 -35.37 9.68 -25.31
CA GLN A 2 -35.14 9.13 -26.67
C GLN A 2 -33.85 9.63 -27.37
N GLN A 3 -33.54 10.92 -27.27
CA GLN A 3 -32.33 11.49 -27.90
C GLN A 3 -31.02 10.93 -27.30
N LEU A 4 -31.02 10.59 -26.01
CA LEU A 4 -29.84 10.03 -25.34
C LEU A 4 -29.56 8.60 -25.83
N SER A 5 -30.61 7.79 -25.99
CA SER A 5 -30.48 6.43 -26.55
C SER A 5 -30.01 6.45 -28.01
N GLU A 6 -30.54 7.36 -28.83
CA GLU A 6 -30.11 7.50 -30.23
C GLU A 6 -28.63 7.91 -30.33
N PHE A 7 -28.19 8.84 -29.49
CA PHE A 7 -26.81 9.28 -29.44
C PHE A 7 -25.83 8.16 -29.04
N ILE A 8 -26.22 7.30 -28.09
CA ILE A 8 -25.41 6.15 -27.66
C ILE A 8 -25.26 5.12 -28.79
N ILE A 9 -26.37 4.79 -29.46
CA ILE A 9 -26.37 3.80 -30.56
C ILE A 9 -25.51 4.30 -31.72
N ASN A 10 -25.61 5.58 -32.07
CA ASN A 10 -24.86 6.16 -33.18
C ASN A 10 -23.36 6.36 -32.87
N ASN A 11 -22.97 6.40 -31.59
CA ASN A 11 -21.59 6.63 -31.14
C ASN A 11 -21.07 5.48 -30.27
N LEU A 12 -21.38 4.24 -30.64
CA LEU A 12 -21.10 3.06 -29.83
C LEU A 12 -19.60 2.91 -29.49
N LEU A 13 -18.72 3.25 -30.43
CA LEU A 13 -17.27 3.19 -30.23
C LEU A 13 -16.79 4.20 -29.17
N LEU A 14 -17.32 5.43 -29.19
CA LEU A 14 -16.97 6.47 -28.21
C LEU A 14 -17.49 6.13 -26.82
N PHE A 15 -18.71 5.58 -26.71
CA PHE A 15 -19.24 5.09 -25.43
C PHE A 15 -18.48 3.87 -24.90
N GLY A 16 -18.05 2.96 -25.78
CA GLY A 16 -17.18 1.86 -25.41
C GLY A 16 -15.84 2.35 -24.86
N ALA A 17 -15.22 3.34 -25.51
CA ALA A 17 -13.99 3.97 -25.03
C ALA A 17 -14.19 4.68 -23.69
N LEU A 18 -15.31 5.39 -23.52
CA LEU A 18 -15.66 6.04 -22.25
C LEU A 18 -15.79 5.01 -21.11
N LEU A 19 -16.51 3.91 -21.33
CA LEU A 19 -16.64 2.84 -20.34
C LEU A 19 -15.29 2.20 -20.01
N ALA A 20 -14.44 1.98 -21.01
CA ALA A 20 -13.10 1.44 -20.79
C ALA A 20 -12.24 2.36 -19.91
N VAL A 21 -12.23 3.67 -20.20
CA VAL A 21 -11.53 4.67 -19.39
C VAL A 21 -12.12 4.72 -17.98
N MET A 22 -13.44 4.68 -17.84
CA MET A 22 -14.10 4.70 -16.54
C MET A 22 -13.73 3.47 -15.70
N VAL A 23 -13.67 2.29 -16.30
CA VAL A 23 -13.20 1.06 -15.64
C VAL A 23 -11.73 1.16 -15.25
N MET A 24 -10.87 1.70 -16.13
CA MET A 24 -9.46 1.92 -15.81
C MET A 24 -9.30 2.88 -14.62
N LEU A 25 -10.01 4.01 -14.62
CA LEU A 25 -9.96 4.97 -13.51
C LEU A 25 -10.45 4.36 -12.20
N ILE A 26 -11.56 3.61 -12.22
CA ILE A 26 -12.06 2.93 -11.02
C ILE A 26 -11.01 1.94 -10.49
N LYS A 27 -10.40 1.12 -11.37
CA LYS A 27 -9.34 0.19 -10.96
C LYS A 27 -8.14 0.91 -10.37
N THR A 28 -7.65 1.96 -11.03
CA THR A 28 -6.51 2.74 -10.56
C THR A 28 -6.78 3.39 -9.20
N GLU A 29 -7.97 3.94 -8.98
CA GLU A 29 -8.35 4.54 -7.70
C GLU A 29 -8.49 3.47 -6.60
N MET A 30 -9.07 2.32 -6.91
CA MET A 30 -9.15 1.18 -5.98
C MET A 30 -7.75 0.70 -5.57
N ASP A 31 -6.85 0.50 -6.54
CA ASP A 31 -5.47 0.09 -6.27
C ASP A 31 -4.72 1.14 -5.46
N HIS A 32 -4.93 2.44 -5.73
CA HIS A 32 -4.32 3.52 -4.97
C HIS A 32 -4.78 3.51 -3.50
N GLN A 33 -6.07 3.27 -3.24
CA GLN A 33 -6.60 3.23 -1.88
C GLN A 33 -6.17 1.97 -1.12
N VAL A 34 -6.05 0.83 -1.79
CA VAL A 34 -5.56 -0.44 -1.19
C VAL A 34 -4.06 -0.37 -0.86
N ASN A 35 -3.27 0.35 -1.66
CA ASN A 35 -1.82 0.49 -1.43
C ASN A 35 -1.44 1.53 -0.36
N LYS A 36 -2.39 2.30 0.17
CA LYS A 36 -2.16 3.13 1.36
C LYS A 36 -2.18 2.21 2.57
N GLY A 37 -1.01 1.76 3.00
CA GLY A 37 -0.87 0.91 4.19
C GLY A 37 -1.73 1.42 5.36
N LEU A 38 -2.35 0.50 6.10
CA LEU A 38 -3.23 0.83 7.21
C LEU A 38 -2.48 1.63 8.27
N GLN A 39 -2.93 2.86 8.55
CA GLN A 39 -2.40 3.63 9.67
C GLN A 39 -2.88 3.00 10.98
N LEU A 40 -1.94 2.63 11.83
CA LEU A 40 -2.23 2.01 13.12
C LEU A 40 -1.93 2.99 14.26
N SER A 41 -2.78 3.00 15.28
CA SER A 41 -2.46 3.62 16.56
C SER A 41 -1.41 2.79 17.30
N PRO A 42 -0.68 3.37 18.28
CA PRO A 42 0.31 2.63 19.07
C PRO A 42 -0.25 1.38 19.74
N SER A 43 -1.48 1.43 20.27
CA SER A 43 -2.13 0.29 20.91
C SER A 43 -2.47 -0.84 19.92
N MET A 44 -2.85 -0.50 18.69
CA MET A 44 -3.08 -1.48 17.64
C MET A 44 -1.78 -2.08 17.12
N ALA A 45 -0.71 -1.28 17.01
CA ALA A 45 0.63 -1.75 16.64
C ALA A 45 1.18 -2.75 17.67
N ILE A 46 1.07 -2.45 18.97
CA ILE A 46 1.47 -3.38 20.04
C ILE A 46 0.68 -4.69 19.95
N ARG A 47 -0.64 -4.60 19.73
CA ARG A 47 -1.48 -5.80 19.58
C ARG A 47 -1.06 -6.64 18.37
N LEU A 48 -0.72 -6.01 17.25
CA LEU A 48 -0.20 -6.68 16.06
C LEU A 48 1.12 -7.39 16.35
N MET A 49 2.07 -6.70 17.01
CA MET A 49 3.37 -7.26 17.37
C MET A 49 3.26 -8.45 18.33
N ASN A 50 2.31 -8.44 19.25
CA ASN A 50 2.15 -9.48 20.27
C ASN A 50 1.36 -10.69 19.77
N ASN A 51 0.38 -10.50 18.88
CA ASN A 51 -0.49 -11.59 18.41
C ASN A 51 0.09 -12.34 17.20
N ASN A 52 0.87 -11.66 16.36
CA ASN A 52 1.38 -12.21 15.12
C ASN A 52 2.90 -12.37 15.25
N GLY A 53 3.39 -13.41 15.94
CA GLY A 53 4.82 -13.65 16.23
C GLY A 53 5.78 -13.69 15.02
N GLU A 54 5.27 -13.46 13.81
CA GLU A 54 5.99 -13.40 12.53
C GLU A 54 5.85 -12.02 11.83
N ALA A 55 5.29 -11.00 12.50
CA ALA A 55 5.18 -9.66 11.93
C ALA A 55 6.56 -9.06 11.71
N LEU A 56 6.81 -8.60 10.49
CA LEU A 56 8.05 -7.91 10.14
C LEU A 56 7.96 -6.45 10.61
N ILE A 57 8.83 -6.06 11.54
CA ILE A 57 8.91 -4.69 12.03
C ILE A 57 10.07 -3.98 11.33
N LEU A 58 9.79 -2.89 10.63
CA LEU A 58 10.75 -2.09 9.88
C LEU A 58 10.86 -0.69 10.47
N ASP A 59 12.09 -0.28 10.78
CA ASP A 59 12.44 1.07 11.16
C ASP A 59 13.05 1.80 9.97
N ILE A 60 12.36 2.82 9.46
CA ILE A 60 12.79 3.60 8.29
C ILE A 60 13.53 4.90 8.65
N ARG A 61 13.84 5.11 9.95
CA ARG A 61 14.63 6.24 10.44
C ARG A 61 16.09 6.14 10.02
N THR A 62 16.88 7.14 10.41
CA THR A 62 18.32 7.10 10.19
C THR A 62 18.97 5.98 11.02
N ALA A 63 20.11 5.47 10.55
CA ALA A 63 20.88 4.48 11.29
C ALA A 63 21.36 5.00 12.66
N ALA A 64 21.50 6.32 12.83
CA ALA A 64 21.85 6.93 14.11
C ALA A 64 20.70 6.83 15.11
N ASP A 65 19.48 7.17 14.70
CA ASP A 65 18.29 7.09 15.55
C ASP A 65 17.98 5.65 15.97
N TYR A 66 18.13 4.70 15.03
CA TYR A 66 17.98 3.27 15.33
C TYR A 66 18.98 2.81 16.42
N LYS A 67 20.23 3.27 16.36
CA LYS A 67 21.26 2.93 17.37
C LYS A 67 20.97 3.55 18.74
N ASN A 68 20.36 4.74 18.78
CA ASN A 68 19.99 5.41 20.03
C ASN A 68 18.82 4.72 20.74
N GLY A 69 18.03 3.91 20.03
CA GLY A 69 16.96 3.11 20.59
C GLY A 69 15.92 2.76 19.53
N HIS A 70 15.50 1.49 19.50
CA HIS A 70 14.54 0.98 18.53
C HIS A 70 13.65 -0.09 19.17
N ILE A 71 12.52 -0.36 18.52
CA ILE A 71 11.61 -1.44 18.93
C ILE A 71 12.35 -2.79 18.81
N LYS A 72 12.30 -3.60 19.86
CA LYS A 72 12.98 -4.92 19.89
C LYS A 72 12.54 -5.79 18.70
N GLY A 73 13.51 -6.32 17.96
CA GLY A 73 13.26 -7.15 16.78
C GLY A 73 13.00 -6.38 15.49
N ALA A 74 12.97 -5.04 15.52
CA ALA A 74 12.87 -4.22 14.32
C ALA A 74 14.14 -4.33 13.47
N LYS A 75 13.99 -4.44 12.15
CA LYS A 75 15.08 -4.32 11.19
C LYS A 75 15.22 -2.86 10.76
N SER A 76 16.44 -2.33 10.77
CA SER A 76 16.73 -0.99 10.27
C SER A 76 16.85 -1.02 8.75
N THR A 77 16.03 -0.22 8.08
CA THR A 77 16.10 0.01 6.64
C THR A 77 15.78 1.47 6.38
N PRO A 78 16.78 2.37 6.48
CA PRO A 78 16.56 3.80 6.30
C PRO A 78 15.84 4.12 5.00
N LEU A 79 14.91 5.08 5.04
CA LEU A 79 14.06 5.41 3.89
C LEU A 79 14.84 5.68 2.59
N LYS A 80 16.07 6.21 2.71
CA LYS A 80 16.98 6.47 1.58
C LYS A 80 17.39 5.21 0.82
N ASP A 81 17.49 4.08 1.52
CA ASP A 81 17.96 2.81 0.96
C ASP A 81 16.82 1.79 0.81
N PHE A 82 15.63 2.08 1.34
CA PHE A 82 14.47 1.18 1.37
C PHE A 82 14.11 0.57 0.02
N ALA A 83 14.07 1.38 -1.05
CA ALA A 83 13.74 0.89 -2.39
C ALA A 83 14.77 -0.13 -2.94
N LYS A 84 16.05 -0.01 -2.55
CA LYS A 84 17.12 -0.94 -2.97
C LYS A 84 17.10 -2.22 -2.16
N GLU A 85 16.59 -2.16 -0.94
CA GLU A 85 16.56 -3.29 -0.02
C GLU A 85 15.24 -4.06 -0.04
N LEU A 86 14.28 -3.63 -0.86
CA LEU A 86 12.93 -4.21 -0.90
C LEU A 86 12.95 -5.72 -1.17
N GLU A 87 13.85 -6.18 -2.04
CA GLU A 87 14.02 -7.60 -2.39
C GLU A 87 14.39 -8.47 -1.17
N LYS A 88 15.03 -7.89 -0.14
CA LYS A 88 15.37 -8.62 1.09
C LYS A 88 14.13 -9.02 1.89
N PHE A 89 12.97 -8.43 1.59
CA PHE A 89 11.72 -8.67 2.29
C PHE A 89 10.74 -9.54 1.50
N ASP A 90 11.16 -10.11 0.36
CA ASP A 90 10.32 -10.96 -0.47
C ASP A 90 9.73 -12.17 0.27
N SER A 91 10.45 -12.71 1.25
CA SER A 91 9.97 -13.79 2.11
C SER A 91 8.82 -13.39 3.05
N PHE A 92 8.59 -12.08 3.25
CA PHE A 92 7.58 -11.53 4.14
C PHE A 92 6.34 -11.01 3.39
N LYS A 93 6.21 -11.28 2.07
CA LYS A 93 5.06 -10.84 1.26
C LYS A 93 3.70 -11.29 1.80
N ASN A 94 3.66 -12.42 2.53
CA ASN A 94 2.45 -12.96 3.14
C ASN A 94 2.34 -12.65 4.65
N SER A 95 3.33 -11.96 5.22
CA SER A 95 3.38 -11.63 6.64
C SER A 95 2.93 -10.18 6.85
N PRO A 96 2.31 -9.85 8.00
CA PRO A 96 2.05 -8.47 8.36
C PRO A 96 3.36 -7.68 8.45
N VAL A 97 3.41 -6.51 7.80
CA VAL A 97 4.57 -5.60 7.86
C VAL A 97 4.17 -4.34 8.62
N LEU A 98 4.86 -4.07 9.72
CA LEU A 98 4.71 -2.85 10.51
C LEU A 98 5.90 -1.93 10.22
N ILE A 99 5.64 -0.75 9.68
CA ILE A 99 6.66 0.25 9.38
C ILE A 99 6.48 1.42 10.36
N TYR A 100 7.58 1.88 10.95
CA TYR A 100 7.58 3.09 11.77
C TYR A 100 8.78 3.99 11.46
N CYS A 101 8.59 5.28 11.73
CA CYS A 101 9.58 6.34 11.57
C CYS A 101 9.76 7.16 12.84
#